data_AF-H6QR18-F1
#
_entry.id   AF-H6QR18-F1
#
_cell.length_a   1.000
_cell.length_b   1.000
_cell.length_c   1.000
_cell.angle_alpha   90.00
_cell.angle_beta   90.00
_cell.angle_gamma   90.00
#
_symmetry.space_group_name_H-M   'P 1'
#
loop_
_entity.id
_entity.type
_entity.pdbx_description
1 polymer ?
#
loop_
_entity_poly.entity_id
_entity_poly.type
_entity_poly.pdbx_seq_one_letter_code
_entity_poly.pdbx_strand_id
1 'polypeptide(L)'
;MEELLQFMDEDDDIIASLQTSIALIMKTQEKKKHGGSTPGRREIHWNRLEGHQQLYNDYFAEDAIYPDYLFRRCGILYGFPSNNFKNL
;
A
#
# COMPACT_ATOMS: atom_id res chain seq x y z
N MET A 1 -40.68 6.21 45.35
CA MET A 1 -39.58 7.20 45.32
C MET A 1 -38.26 6.52 45.00
N GLU A 2 -38.03 5.28 45.44
CA GLU A 2 -36.86 4.46 45.02
C GLU A 2 -36.86 4.08 43.53
N GLU A 3 -38.01 3.72 42.95
CA GLU A 3 -38.10 3.37 41.51
C GLU A 3 -37.66 4.50 40.56
N LEU A 4 -37.93 5.77 40.90
CA LEU A 4 -37.52 6.91 40.07
C LEU A 4 -36.03 7.24 40.20
N LEU A 5 -35.42 6.93 41.35
CA LEU A 5 -33.99 7.07 41.57
C LEU A 5 -33.23 5.99 40.79
N GLN A 6 -33.74 4.77 40.82
CA GLN A 6 -33.14 3.63 40.13
C GLN A 6 -33.24 3.75 38.60
N PHE A 7 -34.32 4.34 38.08
CA PHE A 7 -34.47 4.64 36.65
C PHE A 7 -33.50 5.74 36.16
N MET A 8 -33.24 6.78 36.98
CA MET A 8 -32.28 7.84 36.63
C MET A 8 -30.83 7.34 36.68
N ASP A 9 -30.47 6.53 37.67
CA ASP A 9 -29.10 5.99 37.79
C ASP A 9 -28.77 5.02 36.62
N GLU A 10 -29.77 4.23 36.16
CA GLU A 10 -29.60 3.30 35.05
C GLU A 10 -29.42 4.02 33.69
N ASP A 11 -30.17 5.11 33.46
CA ASP A 11 -30.00 5.95 32.28
C ASP A 11 -28.64 6.68 32.27
N ASP A 12 -28.16 7.15 33.43
CA ASP A 12 -26.86 7.83 33.55
C ASP A 12 -25.68 6.90 33.22
N ASP A 13 -25.74 5.63 33.67
CA ASP A 13 -24.73 4.61 33.34
C ASP A 13 -24.74 4.27 31.84
N ILE A 14 -25.93 4.18 31.23
CA ILE A 14 -26.09 3.94 29.80
C ILE A 14 -25.52 5.12 28.99
N ILE A 15 -25.80 6.36 29.42
CA ILE A 15 -25.28 7.57 28.79
C ILE A 15 -23.76 7.63 28.89
N ALA A 16 -23.17 7.31 30.05
CA ALA A 16 -21.73 7.28 30.25
C ALA A 16 -21.05 6.22 29.35
N SER A 17 -21.66 5.04 29.20
CA SER A 17 -21.19 3.98 28.31
C SER A 17 -21.27 4.36 26.82
N LEU A 18 -22.36 5.01 26.41
CA LEU A 18 -22.50 5.54 25.04
C LEU A 18 -21.44 6.61 24.74
N GLN A 19 -21.22 7.56 25.64
CA GLN A 19 -20.23 8.61 25.47
C GLN A 19 -18.81 8.06 25.32
N THR A 20 -18.44 7.07 26.16
CA THR A 20 -17.13 6.42 26.08
C THR A 20 -16.96 5.64 24.77
N SER A 21 -17.99 4.94 24.31
CA SER A 21 -17.95 4.23 23.02
C SER A 21 -17.78 5.18 21.82
N ILE A 22 -18.50 6.31 21.82
CA ILE A 22 -18.39 7.35 20.78
C ILE A 22 -16.99 7.95 20.77
N ALA A 23 -16.44 8.30 21.94
CA ALA A 23 -15.09 8.84 22.06
C ALA A 23 -14.03 7.86 21.52
N LEU A 24 -14.19 6.55 21.79
CA LEU A 24 -13.30 5.52 21.28
C LEU A 24 -13.41 5.37 19.74
N ILE A 25 -14.62 5.39 19.20
CA ILE A 25 -14.86 5.35 17.75
C ILE A 25 -14.24 6.58 17.08
N MET A 26 -14.43 7.78 17.63
CA MET A 26 -13.86 9.01 17.07
C MET A 26 -12.33 8.99 17.09
N LYS A 27 -11.72 8.44 18.14
CA LYS A 27 -10.25 8.28 18.23
C LYS A 27 -9.69 7.26 17.22
N THR A 28 -10.46 6.21 16.91
CA THR A 28 -10.03 5.14 15.99
C THR A 28 -10.34 5.45 14.52
N GLN A 29 -11.22 6.41 14.25
CA GLN A 29 -11.59 6.89 12.90
C GLN A 29 -10.60 7.88 12.28
N GLU A 30 -9.42 8.09 12.88
CA GLU A 30 -8.35 8.83 12.21
C GLU A 30 -7.97 8.12 10.91
N LYS A 31 -8.45 8.66 9.78
CA LYS A 31 -8.08 8.17 8.46
C LYS A 31 -6.57 8.28 8.34
N LYS A 32 -5.90 7.13 8.15
CA LYS A 32 -4.46 7.11 7.86
C LYS A 32 -4.20 8.07 6.70
N LYS A 33 -3.44 9.12 6.96
CA LYS A 33 -3.03 10.09 5.94
C LYS A 33 -2.29 9.30 4.86
N HIS A 34 -2.85 9.22 3.66
CA HIS A 34 -2.15 8.62 2.52
C HIS A 34 -0.83 9.38 2.37
N GLY A 35 0.28 8.66 2.51
CA GLY A 35 1.61 9.26 2.43
C GLY A 35 1.81 9.91 1.06
N GLY A 36 2.22 11.18 1.04
CA GLY A 36 2.67 11.84 -0.17
C GLY A 36 4.07 11.38 -0.58
N SER A 37 4.63 12.02 -1.60
CA SER A 37 6.00 11.79 -2.06
C SER A 37 7.00 11.84 -0.89
N THR A 38 7.87 10.83 -0.80
CA THR A 38 8.95 10.79 0.19
C THR A 38 9.90 11.98 -0.02
N PRO A 39 10.21 12.76 1.03
CA PRO A 39 11.25 13.79 0.96
C PRO A 39 12.57 13.16 0.48
N GLY A 40 13.25 13.81 -0.48
CA GLY A 40 14.49 13.27 -1.06
C GLY A 40 14.30 12.34 -2.26
N ARG A 41 13.08 12.22 -2.81
CA ARG A 41 12.86 11.55 -4.10
C ARG A 41 13.69 12.24 -5.19
N ARG A 42 14.71 11.54 -5.69
CA ARG A 42 15.47 11.93 -6.88
C ARG A 42 14.78 11.35 -8.11
N GLU A 43 14.49 12.19 -9.10
CA GLU A 43 14.02 11.72 -10.39
C GLU A 43 15.21 11.15 -11.17
N ILE A 44 15.10 9.89 -11.58
CA ILE A 44 16.09 9.25 -12.44
C ILE A 44 15.56 9.35 -13.87
N HIS A 45 16.25 10.10 -14.71
CA HIS A 45 15.88 10.26 -16.11
C HIS A 45 16.42 9.10 -16.92
N TRP A 46 15.70 7.98 -16.92
CA TRP A 46 16.00 6.89 -17.84
C TRP A 46 15.55 7.24 -19.25
N ASN A 47 16.36 6.86 -20.23
CA ASN A 47 16.00 6.93 -21.63
C ASN A 47 14.83 5.97 -21.88
N ARG A 48 13.60 6.52 -21.89
CA ARG A 48 12.37 5.72 -22.02
C ARG A 48 12.33 4.95 -23.33
N LEU A 49 12.91 5.51 -24.39
CA LEU A 49 12.93 4.86 -25.71
C LEU A 49 13.81 3.62 -25.68
N GLU A 50 15.00 3.74 -25.10
CA GLU A 50 15.94 2.63 -24.97
C GLU A 50 15.41 1.54 -24.03
N GLY A 51 14.84 1.92 -22.89
CA GLY A 51 14.21 0.96 -21.98
C GLY A 51 13.03 0.23 -22.63
N HIS A 52 12.26 0.91 -23.48
CA HIS A 52 11.17 0.28 -24.24
C HIS A 52 11.71 -0.71 -25.28
N GLN A 53 12.75 -0.32 -26.02
CA GLN A 53 13.36 -1.20 -27.01
C GLN A 53 13.96 -2.45 -26.36
N GLN A 54 14.63 -2.29 -25.22
CA GLN A 54 15.18 -3.41 -24.47
C GLN A 54 14.08 -4.34 -23.96
N LEU A 55 13.01 -3.79 -23.38
CA LEU A 55 11.85 -4.59 -22.94
C LEU A 55 11.24 -5.38 -24.09
N TYR A 56 11.10 -4.75 -25.27
CA TYR A 56 10.58 -5.41 -26.47
C TYR A 56 11.48 -6.55 -26.92
N ASN A 57 12.78 -6.31 -27.06
CA ASN A 57 13.73 -7.32 -27.51
C ASN A 57 13.85 -8.49 -26.53
N ASP A 58 13.79 -8.22 -25.23
CA ASP A 58 13.96 -9.25 -24.21
C ASP A 58 12.77 -10.20 -24.12
N TYR A 59 11.54 -9.73 -24.39
CA TYR A 59 10.30 -10.47 -24.09
C TYR A 59 9.31 -10.64 -25.24
N PHE A 60 9.33 -9.75 -26.23
CA PHE A 60 8.27 -9.67 -27.26
C PHE A 60 8.79 -9.84 -28.70
N ALA A 61 10.10 -9.80 -28.91
CA ALA A 61 10.70 -10.09 -30.21
C ALA A 61 10.50 -11.57 -30.60
N GLU A 62 10.54 -11.85 -31.90
CA GLU A 62 10.42 -13.21 -32.42
C GLU A 62 11.55 -14.12 -31.90
N ASP A 63 12.72 -13.54 -31.65
CA ASP A 63 13.91 -14.15 -31.05
C ASP A 63 14.14 -13.65 -29.62
N ALA A 64 13.07 -13.49 -28.84
CA ALA A 64 13.15 -13.01 -27.46
C ALA A 64 14.20 -13.76 -26.63
N ILE A 65 15.00 -13.00 -25.88
CA ILE A 65 16.06 -13.54 -25.01
C ILE A 65 15.46 -14.46 -23.93
N TYR A 66 14.26 -14.13 -23.45
CA TYR A 66 13.58 -14.87 -22.41
C TYR A 66 12.37 -15.63 -22.96
N PRO A 67 12.29 -16.96 -22.72
CA PRO A 67 11.13 -17.75 -23.13
C PRO A 67 9.86 -17.36 -22.37
N ASP A 68 8.70 -17.55 -23.01
CA ASP A 68 7.36 -17.13 -22.56
C ASP A 68 7.00 -17.50 -21.11
N TYR A 69 7.53 -18.61 -20.59
CA TYR A 69 7.25 -19.07 -19.23
C TYR A 69 7.90 -18.19 -18.15
N LEU A 70 8.89 -17.38 -18.49
CA LEU A 70 9.53 -16.44 -17.55
C LEU A 70 8.69 -15.19 -17.28
N PHE A 71 7.76 -14.83 -18.17
CA PHE A 71 6.85 -13.68 -17.98
C PHE A 71 5.97 -13.83 -16.72
N ARG A 72 5.77 -15.06 -16.24
CA ARG A 72 4.80 -15.38 -15.18
C ARG A 72 5.38 -15.56 -13.78
N ARG A 73 6.59 -15.07 -13.49
CA ARG A 73 7.19 -15.21 -12.16
C ARG A 73 7.79 -13.94 -11.58
N CYS A 74 6.96 -12.91 -11.43
CA CYS A 74 7.21 -11.87 -10.42
C CYS A 74 6.33 -12.19 -9.19
N GLY A 75 6.85 -12.55 -8.02
CA GLY A 75 8.25 -12.52 -7.61
C GLY A 75 8.54 -13.41 -6.40
N ILE A 76 9.80 -13.34 -5.98
CA ILE A 76 10.45 -13.92 -4.78
C ILE A 76 11.50 -15.01 -5.06
N LEU A 77 11.46 -15.78 -6.16
CA LEU A 77 12.31 -16.99 -6.19
C LEU A 77 13.39 -17.13 -7.27
N TYR A 78 13.50 -16.25 -8.26
CA TYR A 78 14.70 -16.23 -9.10
C TYR A 78 15.17 -14.79 -9.23
N GLY A 79 16.34 -14.51 -8.66
CA GLY A 79 16.99 -13.23 -8.79
C GLY A 79 17.08 -12.86 -10.26
N PHE A 80 16.57 -11.67 -10.60
CA PHE A 80 16.86 -11.03 -11.88
C PHE A 80 18.37 -11.10 -12.09
N PRO A 81 18.86 -11.77 -13.16
CA PRO A 81 20.28 -11.75 -13.46
C PRO A 81 20.65 -10.31 -13.77
N SER A 82 21.40 -9.66 -12.87
CA SER A 82 21.96 -8.34 -13.08
C SER A 82 23.10 -8.42 -14.11
N ASN A 83 22.76 -8.73 -15.35
CA ASN A 83 23.73 -8.71 -16.42
C ASN A 83 23.73 -7.32 -17.04
N ASN A 84 24.80 -6.58 -16.71
CA ASN A 84 25.30 -5.38 -17.38
C ASN A 84 24.49 -4.08 -17.29
N PHE A 85 24.31 -3.57 -16.06
CA PHE A 85 24.31 -2.11 -15.82
C PHE A 85 25.74 -1.55 -15.69
N LYS A 86 26.69 -2.06 -16.48
CA LYS A 86 28.04 -1.49 -16.55
C LYS A 86 28.22 -0.94 -17.96
N ASN A 87 28.32 0.39 -18.00
CA ASN A 87 28.47 1.27 -19.16
C ASN A 87 27.14 1.73 -19.78
N LEU A 88 26.52 2.73 -19.13
CA LEU A 88 25.84 3.88 -19.73
C LEU A 88 25.66 4.96 -18.64
#